data_AF-A0A7S3VNX6-F1
#
_entry.id   AF-A0A7S3VNX6-F1
#
_cell.length_a   1.000
_cell.length_b   1.000
_cell.length_c   1.000
_cell.angle_alpha   90.00
_cell.angle_beta   90.00
_cell.angle_gamma   90.00
#
_symmetry.space_group_name_H-M   'P 1'
#
loop_
_entity.id
_entity.type
_entity.pdbx_description
1 polymer ?
#
loop_
_entity_poly.entity_id
_entity_poly.type
_entity_poly.pdbx_seq_one_letter_code
_entity_poly.pdbx_strand_id
1 'polypeptide(L)'
;MAQAKMTDYARFDHALLISLSNGLGTWLRTGDVDSEGREVKGTFYQKDQDCLGCLKDLQRFLRKDDPDTRDVFFKLGAFETARKDLVPLLIHYPQDHAIVYNSLKVLTFLTMPVNTTSARPQEQQQLIDKVKEAFLLHPHEGAMTVVADVAAAALSRHPRMSEEQACSVQLVLTFLRNLLYVPEVQVNRSEWRSNYLQEALYKNLFESDVMELLMVVSQHAGERPFKSEMALLLDIFHQIYRGTEPEALMQAEAPPPPKPVAAHGSAAAREPQQRQQGRQTQQGRRQQPKQGPQAEDGIAGEMLKILAMEKARKAAALAGAPRWHSRNPARFVRQHAEHSRPVFLAKPQVSELPELHVHVPATKAIAVDGAEVAPGSSQLGPALMWRLRQWTDELCNGDGYNALMKVLMKEAEPGIGISRLAAPDFARLMRVARFFTAYARVKQVSTELDHLTHLMCMANFFTAHMPMKLVSTA
;
A
#
# COMPACT_ATOMS: atom_id res chain seq x y z
N MET A 1 -15.31 -52.95 15.39
CA MET A 1 -13.84 -52.82 15.25
C MET A 1 -13.43 -51.94 14.04
N ALA A 2 -14.19 -50.89 13.72
CA ALA A 2 -13.88 -49.98 12.60
C ALA A 2 -14.13 -48.50 12.98
N GLN A 3 -13.77 -48.12 14.20
CA GLN A 3 -13.84 -46.73 14.70
C GLN A 3 -12.61 -46.35 15.54
N ALA A 4 -11.44 -46.91 15.21
CA ALA A 4 -10.18 -46.61 15.90
C ALA A 4 -9.01 -46.43 14.90
N LYS A 5 -9.28 -45.86 13.72
CA LYS A 5 -8.28 -45.65 12.65
C LYS A 5 -8.32 -44.25 12.03
N MET A 6 -8.63 -43.20 12.81
CA MET A 6 -8.73 -41.83 12.27
C MET A 6 -8.20 -40.71 13.18
N THR A 7 -7.25 -41.00 14.07
CA THR A 7 -6.53 -39.96 14.84
C THR A 7 -5.10 -40.39 15.09
N ASP A 8 -4.30 -40.48 14.02
CA ASP A 8 -2.84 -40.60 14.14
C ASP A 8 -2.14 -39.68 13.14
N TYR A 9 -2.72 -38.49 12.91
CA TYR A 9 -1.96 -37.35 12.42
C TYR A 9 -1.05 -36.91 13.56
N ALA A 10 0.25 -37.11 13.36
CA ALA A 10 1.32 -36.78 14.28
C ALA A 10 1.01 -35.54 15.11
N ARG A 11 0.84 -35.73 16.42
CA ARG A 11 0.64 -34.66 17.40
C ARG A 11 1.75 -33.63 17.18
N PHE A 12 1.38 -32.44 16.71
CA PHE A 12 2.27 -31.29 16.59
C PHE A 12 3.00 -31.08 17.92
N ASP A 13 4.33 -31.21 17.91
CA ASP A 13 5.16 -31.09 19.12
C ASP A 13 5.37 -29.61 19.47
N HIS A 14 4.41 -29.10 20.25
CA HIS A 14 4.42 -27.73 20.73
C HIS A 14 5.62 -27.43 21.62
N ALA A 15 6.09 -28.42 22.39
CA ALA A 15 7.21 -28.24 23.30
C ALA A 15 8.51 -28.05 22.51
N LEU A 16 8.70 -28.84 21.46
CA LEU A 16 9.82 -28.68 20.54
C LEU A 16 9.78 -27.32 19.84
N LEU A 17 8.61 -26.86 19.35
CA LEU A 17 8.53 -25.54 18.73
C LEU A 17 8.89 -24.39 19.69
N ILE A 18 8.48 -24.47 20.96
CA ILE A 18 8.88 -23.51 21.99
C ILE A 18 10.40 -23.55 22.21
N SER A 19 10.97 -24.75 22.31
CA SER A 19 12.42 -24.93 22.46
C SER A 19 13.19 -24.32 21.28
N LEU A 20 12.72 -24.55 20.05
CA LEU A 20 13.34 -23.99 18.84
C LEU A 20 13.24 -22.46 18.79
N SER A 21 12.09 -21.89 19.17
CA SER A 21 11.93 -20.42 19.20
C SER A 21 12.80 -19.78 20.28
N ASN A 22 13.04 -20.47 21.39
CA ASN A 22 13.93 -19.97 22.44
C ASN A 22 15.42 -20.18 22.08
N GLY A 23 15.74 -21.21 21.30
CA GLY A 23 17.10 -21.52 20.82
C GLY A 23 17.58 -20.64 19.65
N LEU A 24 16.86 -19.57 19.30
CA LEU A 24 17.30 -18.61 18.29
C LEU A 24 18.32 -17.61 18.87
N GLY A 25 18.08 -17.15 20.09
CA GLY A 25 18.89 -16.12 20.72
C GLY A 25 18.14 -15.35 21.80
N THR A 26 18.85 -14.40 22.40
CA THR A 26 18.38 -13.59 23.51
C THR A 26 18.79 -12.13 23.38
N TRP A 27 17.97 -11.23 23.91
CA TRP A 27 18.30 -9.81 23.99
C TRP A 27 19.15 -9.53 25.21
N LEU A 28 20.36 -9.02 25.00
CA LEU A 28 21.24 -8.49 26.02
C LEU A 28 21.06 -6.98 26.14
N ARG A 29 21.10 -6.47 27.36
CA ARG A 29 21.01 -5.05 27.70
C ARG A 29 22.31 -4.57 28.32
N THR A 30 22.43 -3.26 28.48
CA THR A 30 23.59 -2.65 29.13
C THR A 30 23.82 -3.25 30.51
N GLY A 31 25.03 -3.79 30.74
CA GLY A 31 25.42 -4.46 31.98
C GLY A 31 25.28 -5.99 31.96
N ASP A 32 24.64 -6.56 30.93
CA ASP A 32 24.67 -8.00 30.70
C ASP A 32 26.03 -8.42 30.12
N VAL A 33 26.41 -9.68 30.36
CA VAL A 33 27.64 -10.28 29.86
C VAL A 33 27.33 -11.13 28.64
N ASP A 34 28.01 -10.87 27.53
CA ASP A 34 27.88 -11.67 26.31
C ASP A 34 28.52 -13.05 26.46
N SER A 35 28.23 -13.96 25.52
CA SER A 35 28.90 -15.27 25.40
C SER A 35 30.44 -15.25 25.39
N GLU A 36 31.07 -14.10 25.11
CA GLU A 36 32.52 -13.92 25.11
C GLU A 36 33.05 -13.31 26.43
N GLY A 37 32.19 -13.11 27.42
CA GLY A 37 32.56 -12.55 28.73
C GLY A 37 32.69 -11.02 28.74
N ARG A 38 32.22 -10.32 27.70
CA ARG A 38 32.28 -8.86 27.59
C ARG A 38 30.99 -8.23 28.07
N GLU A 39 31.11 -7.11 28.78
CA GLU A 39 29.96 -6.30 29.16
C GLU A 39 29.36 -5.60 27.94
N VAL A 40 28.07 -5.81 27.71
CA VAL A 40 27.34 -5.20 26.61
C VAL A 40 27.07 -3.74 26.93
N LYS A 41 27.32 -2.86 25.95
CA LYS A 41 26.91 -1.45 25.98
C LYS A 41 25.75 -1.25 25.01
N GLY A 42 24.55 -0.99 25.53
CA GLY A 42 23.33 -0.83 24.74
C GLY A 42 22.51 -2.12 24.65
N THR A 43 21.59 -2.17 23.69
CA THR A 43 20.77 -3.35 23.38
C THR A 43 21.39 -4.12 22.23
N PHE A 44 21.67 -5.40 22.44
CA PHE A 44 22.27 -6.28 21.43
C PHE A 44 21.55 -7.62 21.40
N TYR A 45 21.20 -8.12 20.21
CA TYR A 45 20.65 -9.45 20.07
C TYR A 45 21.78 -10.48 19.94
N GLN A 46 21.90 -11.38 20.93
CA GLN A 46 22.86 -12.46 20.91
C GLN A 46 22.21 -13.73 20.36
N LYS A 47 22.70 -14.23 19.22
CA LYS A 47 22.29 -15.53 18.69
C LYS A 47 22.85 -16.68 19.54
N ASP A 48 22.08 -17.75 19.65
CA ASP A 48 22.52 -18.98 20.33
C ASP A 48 23.47 -19.81 19.47
N GLN A 49 24.21 -20.74 20.11
CA GLN A 49 25.19 -21.61 19.44
C GLN A 49 24.56 -22.45 18.31
N ASP A 50 23.33 -22.94 18.49
CA ASP A 50 22.60 -23.75 17.50
C ASP A 50 21.48 -22.97 16.80
N CYS A 51 21.61 -21.63 16.70
CA CYS A 51 20.63 -20.77 16.03
C CYS A 51 20.36 -21.23 14.58
N LEU A 52 21.41 -21.62 13.84
CA LEU A 52 21.28 -22.10 12.46
C LEU A 52 20.50 -23.43 12.36
N GLY A 53 20.73 -24.35 13.31
CA GLY A 53 19.97 -25.59 13.42
C GLY A 53 18.50 -25.30 13.68
N CYS A 54 18.23 -24.42 14.66
CA CYS A 54 16.88 -23.98 15.00
C CYS A 54 16.15 -23.35 13.81
N LEU A 55 16.78 -22.45 13.06
CA LEU A 55 16.20 -21.85 11.85
C LEU A 55 15.87 -22.88 10.76
N LYS A 56 16.72 -23.90 10.57
CA LYS A 56 16.46 -24.97 9.59
C LYS A 56 15.31 -25.86 10.05
N ASP A 57 15.20 -26.14 11.34
CA ASP A 57 14.10 -26.95 11.88
C ASP A 57 12.79 -26.16 11.85
N LEU A 58 12.78 -24.86 12.16
CA LEU A 58 11.61 -24.00 11.95
C LEU A 58 11.09 -24.05 10.50
N GLN A 59 12.00 -24.03 9.51
CA GLN A 59 11.61 -24.22 8.11
C GLN A 59 11.00 -25.60 7.86
N ARG A 60 11.53 -26.66 8.46
CA ARG A 60 10.99 -28.01 8.32
C ARG A 60 9.59 -28.11 8.93
N PHE A 61 9.35 -27.48 10.07
CA PHE A 61 8.02 -27.38 10.67
C PHE A 61 7.05 -26.62 9.76
N LEU A 62 7.45 -25.45 9.26
CA LEU A 62 6.60 -24.63 8.37
C LEU A 62 6.28 -25.30 7.02
N ARG A 63 7.18 -26.12 6.49
CA ARG A 63 6.93 -26.89 5.26
C ARG A 63 5.95 -28.05 5.45
N LYS A 64 5.88 -28.59 6.67
CA LYS A 64 4.99 -29.70 7.04
C LYS A 64 3.69 -29.23 7.68
N ASP A 65 3.55 -27.91 7.87
CA ASP A 65 2.37 -27.31 8.47
C ASP A 65 1.14 -27.56 7.58
N ASP A 66 0.00 -27.81 8.22
CA ASP A 66 -1.24 -28.05 7.50
C ASP A 66 -1.67 -26.76 6.77
N PRO A 67 -2.01 -26.81 5.47
CA PRO A 67 -2.32 -25.61 4.70
C PRO A 67 -3.61 -24.92 5.15
N ASP A 68 -4.53 -25.62 5.80
CA ASP A 68 -5.84 -25.11 6.21
C ASP A 68 -5.83 -24.63 7.67
N THR A 69 -5.21 -25.37 8.61
CA THR A 69 -5.15 -24.97 10.03
C THR A 69 -3.96 -24.06 10.35
N ARG A 70 -2.81 -24.29 9.69
CA ARG A 70 -1.54 -23.57 9.84
C ARG A 70 -1.08 -23.39 11.30
N ASP A 71 -1.18 -24.43 12.12
CA ASP A 71 -0.95 -24.34 13.56
C ASP A 71 0.48 -23.88 13.93
N VAL A 72 1.50 -24.33 13.19
CA VAL A 72 2.90 -23.88 13.39
C VAL A 72 2.99 -22.38 13.13
N PHE A 73 2.45 -21.91 12.01
CA PHE A 73 2.45 -20.50 11.63
C PHE A 73 1.78 -19.63 12.69
N PHE A 74 0.58 -20.01 13.15
CA PHE A 74 -0.14 -19.24 14.16
C PHE A 74 0.62 -19.19 15.48
N LYS A 75 1.29 -20.29 15.85
CA LYS A 75 2.08 -20.34 17.07
C LYS A 75 3.34 -19.46 17.01
N LEU A 76 4.08 -19.50 15.90
CA LEU A 76 5.22 -18.61 15.67
C LEU A 76 4.79 -17.13 15.62
N GLY A 77 3.62 -16.85 15.04
CA GLY A 77 3.02 -15.53 15.08
C GLY A 77 2.69 -15.06 16.50
N ALA A 78 2.18 -15.95 17.35
CA ALA A 78 1.91 -15.67 18.76
C ALA A 78 3.18 -15.44 19.60
N PHE A 79 4.30 -16.05 19.22
CA PHE A 79 5.61 -15.78 19.83
C PHE A 79 6.26 -14.48 19.35
N GLU A 80 5.65 -13.81 18.37
CA GLU A 80 6.23 -12.66 17.68
C GLU A 80 7.64 -12.96 17.13
N THR A 81 7.92 -14.20 16.71
CA THR A 81 9.26 -14.67 16.30
C THR A 81 9.90 -13.77 15.25
N ALA A 82 9.10 -13.22 14.32
CA ALA A 82 9.59 -12.28 13.32
C ALA A 82 10.16 -10.99 13.94
N ARG A 83 9.43 -10.37 14.87
CA ARG A 83 9.80 -9.12 15.51
C ARG A 83 10.87 -9.32 16.58
N LYS A 84 10.74 -10.37 17.38
CA LYS A 84 11.59 -10.64 18.55
C LYS A 84 12.95 -11.17 18.16
N ASP A 85 13.02 -12.01 17.11
CA ASP A 85 14.20 -12.82 16.80
C ASP A 85 14.65 -12.66 15.34
N LEU A 86 13.79 -12.89 14.35
CA LEU A 86 14.22 -12.95 12.92
C LEU A 86 14.72 -11.60 12.38
N VAL A 87 13.99 -10.51 12.59
CA VAL A 87 14.42 -9.17 12.16
C VAL A 87 15.71 -8.74 12.90
N PRO A 88 15.81 -8.89 14.23
CA PRO A 88 17.07 -8.65 14.95
C PRO A 88 18.25 -9.49 14.45
N LEU A 89 18.04 -10.75 14.07
CA LEU A 89 19.07 -11.58 13.46
C LEU A 89 19.60 -10.98 12.14
N LEU A 90 18.72 -10.38 11.32
CA LEU A 90 19.14 -9.67 10.10
C LEU A 90 19.99 -8.43 10.42
N ILE A 91 19.59 -7.67 11.44
CA ILE A 91 20.23 -6.40 11.81
C ILE A 91 21.59 -6.61 12.49
N HIS A 92 21.67 -7.55 13.45
CA HIS A 92 22.88 -7.75 14.26
C HIS A 92 23.89 -8.70 13.62
N TYR A 93 23.46 -9.57 12.70
CA TYR A 93 24.34 -10.55 12.03
C TYR A 93 24.29 -10.48 10.48
N PRO A 94 24.39 -9.29 9.85
CA PRO A 94 24.29 -9.15 8.39
C PRO A 94 25.44 -9.86 7.64
N GLN A 95 26.59 -10.03 8.31
CA GLN A 95 27.77 -10.69 7.74
C GLN A 95 27.65 -12.23 7.74
N ASP A 96 26.78 -12.80 8.57
CA ASP A 96 26.56 -14.24 8.60
C ASP A 96 25.50 -14.63 7.55
N HIS A 97 25.97 -14.85 6.32
CA HIS A 97 25.10 -15.18 5.19
C HIS A 97 24.22 -16.40 5.45
N ALA A 98 24.69 -17.40 6.22
CA ALA A 98 23.90 -18.59 6.51
C ALA A 98 22.72 -18.26 7.44
N ILE A 99 22.93 -17.44 8.46
CA ILE A 99 21.85 -16.98 9.35
C ILE A 99 20.88 -16.08 8.57
N VAL A 100 21.37 -15.07 7.86
CA VAL A 100 20.54 -14.15 7.08
C VAL A 100 19.65 -14.90 6.09
N TYR A 101 20.24 -15.81 5.31
CA TYR A 101 19.52 -16.58 4.29
C TYR A 101 18.45 -17.50 4.90
N ASN A 102 18.74 -18.18 6.03
CA ASN A 102 17.76 -19.05 6.68
C ASN A 102 16.68 -18.26 7.43
N SER A 103 17.01 -17.12 8.04
CA SER A 103 16.02 -16.18 8.61
C SER A 103 15.07 -15.66 7.55
N LEU A 104 15.59 -15.28 6.38
CA LEU A 104 14.77 -14.83 5.25
C LEU A 104 13.84 -15.93 4.73
N LYS A 105 14.29 -17.20 4.70
CA LYS A 105 13.41 -18.33 4.37
C LYS A 105 12.26 -18.48 5.35
N VAL A 106 12.53 -18.42 6.66
CA VAL A 106 11.48 -18.48 7.68
C VAL A 106 10.51 -17.31 7.51
N LEU A 107 11.03 -16.09 7.34
CA LEU A 107 10.21 -14.90 7.08
C LEU A 107 9.35 -15.04 5.82
N THR A 108 9.88 -15.64 4.75
CA THR A 108 9.15 -15.90 3.51
C THR A 108 7.98 -16.86 3.75
N PHE A 109 8.16 -17.92 4.54
CA PHE A 109 7.06 -18.81 4.95
C PHE A 109 6.02 -18.09 5.82
N LEU A 110 6.45 -17.18 6.69
CA LEU A 110 5.58 -16.36 7.54
C LEU A 110 4.86 -15.23 6.78
N THR A 111 5.24 -14.94 5.54
CA THR A 111 4.59 -13.89 4.73
C THR A 111 3.83 -14.44 3.52
N MET A 112 3.75 -15.76 3.37
CA MET A 112 2.97 -16.38 2.28
C MET A 112 1.53 -15.82 2.25
N PRO A 113 1.04 -15.40 1.07
CA PRO A 113 -0.32 -14.89 0.91
C PRO A 113 -1.38 -15.82 1.51
N VAL A 114 -2.47 -15.23 2.00
CA VAL A 114 -3.58 -15.99 2.57
C VAL A 114 -4.21 -16.85 1.49
N ASN A 115 -4.24 -18.16 1.72
CA ASN A 115 -4.91 -19.10 0.84
C ASN A 115 -6.42 -19.00 1.02
N THR A 116 -7.18 -19.21 -0.04
CA THR A 116 -8.65 -19.20 -0.04
C THR A 116 -9.24 -20.34 0.79
N THR A 117 -8.49 -21.42 1.01
CA THR A 117 -8.89 -22.57 1.85
C THR A 117 -8.61 -22.38 3.34
N SER A 118 -7.93 -21.29 3.74
CA SER A 118 -7.55 -21.05 5.13
C SER A 118 -8.77 -21.01 6.05
N ALA A 119 -8.72 -21.72 7.18
CA ALA A 119 -9.79 -21.73 8.17
C ALA A 119 -9.92 -20.38 8.91
N ARG A 120 -8.82 -19.61 9.00
CA ARG A 120 -8.73 -18.36 9.77
C ARG A 120 -8.02 -17.25 8.97
N PRO A 121 -8.59 -16.81 7.84
CA PRO A 121 -7.92 -15.90 6.93
C PRO A 121 -7.66 -14.51 7.53
N GLN A 122 -8.55 -14.02 8.40
CA GLN A 122 -8.36 -12.72 9.07
C GLN A 122 -7.20 -12.73 10.07
N GLU A 123 -7.14 -13.74 10.94
CA GLU A 123 -6.05 -13.88 11.91
C GLU A 123 -4.70 -14.07 11.20
N GLN A 124 -4.68 -14.87 10.13
CA GLN A 124 -3.48 -15.08 9.33
C GLN A 124 -2.97 -13.76 8.77
N GLN A 125 -3.87 -12.95 8.22
CA GLN A 125 -3.51 -11.65 7.67
C GLN A 125 -3.00 -10.68 8.74
N GLN A 126 -3.59 -10.68 9.95
CA GLN A 126 -3.11 -9.86 11.07
C GLN A 126 -1.68 -10.24 11.47
N LEU A 127 -1.34 -11.52 11.47
CA LEU A 127 0.04 -11.98 11.73
C LEU A 127 1.01 -11.54 10.63
N ILE A 128 0.61 -11.62 9.36
CA ILE A 128 1.42 -11.10 8.24
C ILE A 128 1.65 -9.59 8.41
N ASP A 129 0.62 -8.82 8.78
CA ASP A 129 0.76 -7.39 9.03
C ASP A 129 1.74 -7.11 10.19
N LYS A 130 1.77 -7.94 11.24
CA LYS A 130 2.78 -7.83 12.31
C LYS A 130 4.20 -8.09 11.82
N VAL A 131 4.38 -9.00 10.85
CA VAL A 131 5.70 -9.20 10.20
C VAL A 131 6.08 -7.95 9.41
N LYS A 132 5.15 -7.33 8.67
CA LYS A 132 5.39 -6.06 7.98
C LYS A 132 5.80 -4.97 8.98
N GLU A 133 5.08 -4.85 10.09
CA GLU A 133 5.42 -3.91 11.17
C GLU A 133 6.81 -4.13 11.75
N ALA A 134 7.25 -5.38 11.90
CA ALA A 134 8.59 -5.67 12.40
C ALA A 134 9.70 -5.02 11.55
N PHE A 135 9.53 -5.00 10.23
CA PHE A 135 10.45 -4.33 9.30
C PHE A 135 10.35 -2.80 9.33
N LEU A 136 9.28 -2.25 9.91
CA LEU A 136 9.02 -0.81 9.99
C LEU A 136 9.37 -0.21 11.36
N LEU A 137 9.60 -1.03 12.39
CA LEU A 137 9.96 -0.55 13.73
C LEU A 137 11.32 0.16 13.74
N HIS A 138 12.24 -0.32 12.91
CA HIS A 138 13.61 0.18 12.86
C HIS A 138 14.04 0.49 11.41
N PRO A 139 13.43 1.51 10.75
CA PRO A 139 13.71 1.81 9.34
C PRO A 139 15.18 2.15 9.09
N HIS A 140 15.85 2.74 10.08
CA HIS A 140 17.26 3.13 9.99
C HIS A 140 18.24 2.02 10.40
N GLU A 141 17.76 0.91 10.98
CA GLU A 141 18.62 -0.21 11.39
C GLU A 141 18.82 -1.24 10.27
N GLY A 142 18.25 -0.99 9.09
CA GLY A 142 18.71 -1.59 7.84
C GLY A 142 18.27 -3.03 7.59
N ALA A 143 17.26 -3.58 8.29
CA ALA A 143 16.81 -4.95 8.02
C ALA A 143 16.38 -5.17 6.56
N MET A 144 15.68 -4.19 5.97
CA MET A 144 15.33 -4.22 4.54
C MET A 144 16.56 -4.00 3.65
N THR A 145 17.50 -3.15 4.05
CA THR A 145 18.81 -2.99 3.38
C THR A 145 19.58 -4.32 3.33
N VAL A 146 19.64 -5.06 4.43
CA VAL A 146 20.28 -6.39 4.48
C VAL A 146 19.59 -7.37 3.54
N VAL A 147 18.25 -7.32 3.43
CA VAL A 147 17.50 -8.11 2.44
C VAL A 147 17.86 -7.71 1.01
N ALA A 148 17.98 -6.41 0.72
CA ALA A 148 18.42 -5.91 -0.58
C ALA A 148 19.86 -6.34 -0.89
N ASP A 149 20.77 -6.27 0.08
CA ASP A 149 22.19 -6.64 -0.02
C ASP A 149 22.36 -8.12 -0.38
N VAL A 150 21.50 -9.02 0.14
CA VAL A 150 21.53 -10.45 -0.24
C VAL A 150 21.33 -10.62 -1.74
N ALA A 151 20.38 -9.89 -2.33
CA ALA A 151 20.16 -9.93 -3.77
C ALA A 151 21.25 -9.16 -4.53
N ALA A 152 21.62 -7.95 -4.09
CA ALA A 152 22.64 -7.13 -4.74
C ALA A 152 24.01 -7.84 -4.80
N ALA A 153 24.42 -8.52 -3.73
CA ALA A 153 25.65 -9.32 -3.69
C ALA A 153 25.62 -10.51 -4.67
N ALA A 154 24.44 -11.08 -4.95
CA ALA A 154 24.26 -12.09 -5.98
C ALA A 154 24.31 -11.46 -7.38
N LEU A 155 23.59 -10.34 -7.60
CA LEU A 155 23.53 -9.63 -8.87
C LEU A 155 24.88 -9.06 -9.32
N SER A 156 25.73 -8.60 -8.40
CA SER A 156 27.08 -8.09 -8.72
C SER A 156 27.98 -9.14 -9.40
N ARG A 157 27.62 -10.43 -9.31
CA ARG A 157 28.34 -11.53 -9.97
C ARG A 157 27.73 -11.94 -11.31
N HIS A 158 26.62 -11.33 -11.71
CA HIS A 158 26.00 -11.56 -13.01
C HIS A 158 26.94 -11.11 -14.15
N PRO A 159 27.08 -11.87 -15.27
CA PRO A 159 26.34 -13.08 -15.65
C PRO A 159 26.92 -14.41 -15.13
N ARG A 160 27.99 -14.37 -14.32
CA ARG A 160 28.68 -15.58 -13.80
C ARG A 160 28.11 -16.06 -12.46
N MET A 161 26.84 -15.79 -12.21
CA MET A 161 26.18 -16.11 -10.96
C MET A 161 25.98 -17.62 -10.81
N SER A 162 26.23 -18.16 -9.61
CA SER A 162 25.95 -19.57 -9.29
C SER A 162 24.44 -19.82 -9.11
N GLU A 163 24.01 -21.09 -9.17
CA GLU A 163 22.62 -21.46 -8.90
C GLU A 163 22.17 -21.08 -7.48
N GLU A 164 23.05 -21.19 -6.48
CA GLU A 164 22.75 -20.78 -5.11
C GLU A 164 22.45 -19.26 -5.03
N GLN A 165 23.26 -18.46 -5.71
CA GLN A 165 23.07 -17.01 -5.79
C GLN A 165 21.80 -16.64 -6.57
N ALA A 166 21.48 -17.38 -7.64
CA ALA A 166 20.21 -17.25 -8.34
C ALA A 166 19.01 -17.50 -7.42
N CYS A 167 19.07 -18.58 -6.63
CA CYS A 167 18.04 -18.89 -5.64
C CYS A 167 17.94 -17.82 -4.53
N SER A 168 19.04 -17.15 -4.18
CA SER A 168 19.01 -16.02 -3.24
C SER A 168 18.24 -14.83 -3.82
N VAL A 169 18.46 -14.48 -5.09
CA VAL A 169 17.67 -13.42 -5.75
C VAL A 169 16.19 -13.81 -5.80
N GLN A 170 15.88 -15.05 -6.22
CA GLN A 170 14.51 -15.55 -6.25
C GLN A 170 13.84 -15.50 -4.86
N LEU A 171 14.56 -15.87 -3.81
CA LEU A 171 14.07 -15.82 -2.42
C LEU A 171 13.72 -14.38 -2.02
N VAL A 172 14.61 -13.42 -2.30
CA VAL A 172 14.38 -12.00 -2.02
C VAL A 172 13.18 -11.48 -2.79
N LEU A 173 13.09 -11.73 -4.10
CA LEU A 173 11.93 -11.33 -4.91
C LEU A 173 10.61 -11.94 -4.40
N THR A 174 10.64 -13.22 -4.02
CA THR A 174 9.47 -13.91 -3.43
C THR A 174 9.05 -13.24 -2.13
N PHE A 175 10.01 -12.92 -1.25
CA PHE A 175 9.76 -12.25 0.01
C PHE A 175 9.19 -10.83 -0.20
N LEU A 176 9.75 -10.06 -1.13
CA LEU A 176 9.26 -8.71 -1.49
C LEU A 176 7.84 -8.77 -2.05
N ARG A 177 7.57 -9.73 -2.95
CA ARG A 177 6.21 -10.01 -3.46
C ARG A 177 5.24 -10.28 -2.31
N ASN A 178 5.63 -11.11 -1.35
CA ASN A 178 4.82 -11.43 -0.18
C ASN A 178 4.55 -10.20 0.71
N LEU A 179 5.56 -9.36 0.95
CA LEU A 179 5.40 -8.12 1.73
C LEU A 179 4.52 -7.09 1.02
N LEU A 180 4.63 -6.96 -0.29
CA LEU A 180 3.81 -6.05 -1.10
C LEU A 180 2.37 -6.56 -1.31
N TYR A 181 2.15 -7.86 -1.13
CA TYR A 181 0.83 -8.45 -1.33
C TYR A 181 -0.23 -7.82 -0.41
N VAL A 182 -1.30 -7.33 -1.04
CA VAL A 182 -2.50 -6.83 -0.37
C VAL A 182 -3.65 -7.78 -0.74
N PRO A 183 -4.42 -8.32 0.22
CA PRO A 183 -5.58 -9.14 -0.11
C PRO A 183 -6.64 -8.41 -0.95
N GLU A 184 -7.41 -9.13 -1.77
CA GLU A 184 -8.53 -8.56 -2.54
C GLU A 184 -9.77 -8.32 -1.67
N VAL A 185 -9.99 -9.16 -0.65
CA VAL A 185 -11.15 -9.09 0.25
C VAL A 185 -10.71 -8.53 1.61
N GLN A 186 -11.07 -7.28 1.89
CA GLN A 186 -10.70 -6.56 3.11
C GLN A 186 -11.87 -6.45 4.10
N VAL A 187 -12.46 -7.57 4.50
CA VAL A 187 -13.58 -7.55 5.46
C VAL A 187 -13.06 -7.16 6.85
N ASN A 188 -13.61 -6.09 7.42
CA ASN A 188 -13.33 -5.56 8.78
C ASN A 188 -11.91 -5.05 9.02
N ARG A 189 -11.20 -4.62 7.97
CA ARG A 189 -9.88 -4.01 8.11
C ARG A 189 -10.04 -2.50 8.29
N SER A 190 -9.25 -1.94 9.20
CA SER A 190 -9.04 -0.50 9.23
C SER A 190 -8.30 -0.08 7.95
N GLU A 191 -9.00 0.66 7.08
CA GLU A 191 -8.42 1.26 5.87
C GLU A 191 -7.21 2.14 6.23
N TRP A 192 -7.32 2.93 7.30
CA TRP A 192 -6.25 3.82 7.76
C TRP A 192 -4.97 3.07 8.11
N ARG A 193 -5.06 1.96 8.85
CA ARG A 193 -3.89 1.17 9.29
C ARG A 193 -3.20 0.55 8.09
N SER A 194 -3.98 0.12 7.11
CA SER A 194 -3.49 -0.60 5.94
C SER A 194 -2.79 0.35 4.98
N ASN A 195 -3.38 1.53 4.76
CA ASN A 195 -2.75 2.60 4.01
C ASN A 195 -1.45 3.04 4.68
N TYR A 196 -1.45 3.24 6.01
CA TYR A 196 -0.24 3.58 6.75
C TYR A 196 0.87 2.53 6.60
N LEU A 197 0.55 1.24 6.77
CA LEU A 197 1.53 0.17 6.63
C LEU A 197 2.09 0.09 5.22
N GLN A 198 1.25 0.28 4.21
CA GLN A 198 1.68 0.30 2.81
C GLN A 198 2.55 1.51 2.52
N GLU A 199 2.15 2.71 2.95
CA GLU A 199 2.92 3.94 2.78
C GLU A 199 4.32 3.82 3.43
N ALA A 200 4.36 3.36 4.69
CA ALA A 200 5.60 3.14 5.42
C ALA A 200 6.48 2.06 4.77
N LEU A 201 5.88 0.99 4.23
CA LEU A 201 6.61 -0.04 3.49
C LEU A 201 7.23 0.53 2.22
N TYR A 202 6.49 1.28 1.41
CA TYR A 202 7.03 1.90 0.19
C TYR A 202 8.17 2.85 0.51
N LYS A 203 8.02 3.67 1.56
CA LYS A 203 9.10 4.53 2.03
C LYS A 203 10.36 3.71 2.36
N ASN A 204 10.21 2.60 3.08
CA ASN A 204 11.31 1.71 3.44
C ASN A 204 11.96 1.04 2.20
N LEU A 205 11.15 0.66 1.19
CA LEU A 205 11.67 0.09 -0.07
C LEU A 205 12.53 1.09 -0.85
N PHE A 206 12.11 2.36 -0.92
CA PHE A 206 12.91 3.43 -1.53
C PHE A 206 14.17 3.77 -0.71
N GLU A 207 14.08 3.78 0.62
CA GLU A 207 15.23 4.10 1.49
C GLU A 207 16.27 2.97 1.57
N SER A 208 15.89 1.75 1.16
CA SER A 208 16.74 0.55 1.21
C SER A 208 17.20 0.07 -0.17
N ASP A 209 17.14 0.92 -1.19
CA ASP A 209 17.54 0.64 -2.58
C ASP A 209 16.85 -0.58 -3.23
N VAL A 210 15.67 -0.97 -2.71
CA VAL A 210 14.94 -2.13 -3.25
C VAL A 210 14.32 -1.80 -4.61
N MET A 211 13.91 -0.55 -4.82
CA MET A 211 13.31 -0.11 -6.08
C MET A 211 14.34 -0.12 -7.21
N GLU A 212 15.58 0.26 -6.90
CA GLU A 212 16.77 0.21 -7.74
C GLU A 212 17.17 -1.24 -8.03
N LEU A 213 17.12 -2.11 -7.03
CA LEU A 213 17.30 -3.55 -7.21
C LEU A 213 16.31 -4.13 -8.23
N LEU A 214 15.01 -3.80 -8.10
CA LEU A 214 13.96 -4.25 -9.02
C LEU A 214 14.18 -3.71 -10.44
N MET A 215 14.66 -2.46 -10.56
CA MET A 215 15.06 -1.87 -11.83
C MET A 215 16.14 -2.70 -12.52
N VAL A 216 17.24 -3.00 -11.82
CA VAL A 216 18.36 -3.79 -12.37
C VAL A 216 17.90 -5.19 -12.79
N VAL A 217 17.08 -5.86 -11.97
CA VAL A 217 16.55 -7.19 -12.33
C VAL A 217 15.68 -7.11 -13.59
N SER A 218 14.88 -6.05 -13.74
CA SER A 218 14.01 -5.86 -14.92
C SER A 218 14.81 -5.66 -16.22
N GLN A 219 15.95 -4.97 -16.15
CA GLN A 219 16.84 -4.75 -17.31
C GLN A 219 17.44 -6.07 -17.83
N HIS A 220 17.68 -7.03 -16.94
CA HIS A 220 18.19 -8.36 -17.28
C HIS A 220 17.09 -9.43 -17.46
N ALA A 221 15.83 -9.02 -17.64
CA ALA A 221 14.68 -9.92 -17.78
C ALA A 221 14.86 -11.06 -18.81
N GLY A 222 15.58 -10.79 -19.90
CA GLY A 222 15.82 -11.74 -20.98
C GLY A 222 16.91 -12.79 -20.69
N GLU A 223 17.68 -12.61 -19.62
CA GLU A 223 18.88 -13.38 -19.32
C GLU A 223 18.61 -14.46 -18.26
N ARG A 224 19.41 -15.52 -18.24
CA ARG A 224 19.34 -16.52 -17.15
C ARG A 224 20.12 -15.99 -15.94
N PRO A 225 19.60 -16.17 -14.71
CA PRO A 225 18.42 -16.96 -14.34
C PRO A 225 17.10 -16.16 -14.36
N PHE A 226 17.13 -14.84 -14.50
CA PHE A 226 15.96 -13.98 -14.26
C PHE A 226 14.76 -14.31 -15.14
N LYS A 227 14.98 -14.83 -16.35
CA LYS A 227 13.92 -15.23 -17.25
C LYS A 227 12.83 -16.11 -16.59
N SER A 228 13.20 -17.04 -15.69
CA SER A 228 12.22 -17.88 -14.99
C SER A 228 11.44 -17.13 -13.91
N GLU A 229 11.96 -16.02 -13.43
CA GLU A 229 11.41 -15.22 -12.33
C GLU A 229 10.56 -14.04 -12.82
N MET A 230 10.34 -13.91 -14.13
CA MET A 230 9.62 -12.77 -14.72
C MET A 230 8.17 -12.68 -14.28
N ALA A 231 7.52 -13.82 -14.02
CA ALA A 231 6.18 -13.84 -13.43
C ALA A 231 6.18 -13.26 -12.01
N LEU A 232 7.24 -13.50 -11.20
CA LEU A 232 7.36 -12.91 -9.87
C LEU A 232 7.57 -11.40 -9.96
N LEU A 233 8.40 -10.93 -10.89
CA LEU A 233 8.63 -9.50 -11.08
C LEU A 233 7.36 -8.79 -11.57
N LEU A 234 6.61 -9.43 -12.47
CA LEU A 234 5.30 -8.95 -12.90
C LEU A 234 4.33 -8.82 -11.72
N ASP A 235 4.30 -9.81 -10.83
CA ASP A 235 3.47 -9.76 -9.62
C ASP A 235 3.85 -8.60 -8.71
N ILE A 236 5.15 -8.37 -8.51
CA ILE A 236 5.65 -7.22 -7.74
C ILE A 236 5.18 -5.92 -8.37
N PHE A 237 5.35 -5.73 -9.68
CA PHE A 237 4.92 -4.52 -10.38
C PHE A 237 3.39 -4.35 -10.33
N HIS A 238 2.63 -5.43 -10.48
CA HIS A 238 1.19 -5.42 -10.32
C HIS A 238 0.78 -4.95 -8.91
N GLN A 239 1.46 -5.41 -7.85
CA GLN A 239 1.20 -4.92 -6.49
C GLN A 239 1.63 -3.46 -6.31
N ILE A 240 2.77 -3.04 -6.87
CA ILE A 240 3.29 -1.67 -6.74
C ILE A 240 2.29 -0.63 -7.27
N TYR A 241 1.71 -0.88 -8.45
CA TYR A 241 0.78 0.03 -9.10
C TYR A 241 -0.69 -0.22 -8.76
N ARG A 242 -0.98 -1.19 -7.90
CA ARG A 242 -2.36 -1.49 -7.53
C ARG A 242 -2.99 -0.31 -6.79
N GLY A 243 -4.14 0.15 -7.27
CA GLY A 243 -4.86 1.29 -6.68
C GLY A 243 -4.21 2.65 -6.95
N THR A 244 -3.24 2.71 -7.87
CA THR A 244 -2.68 3.96 -8.38
C THR A 244 -3.20 4.18 -9.80
N GLU A 245 -3.81 5.34 -10.05
CA GLU A 245 -4.22 5.72 -11.40
C GLU A 245 -3.07 6.43 -12.13
N PRO A 246 -2.85 6.17 -13.44
CA PRO A 246 -1.80 6.81 -14.22
C PRO A 246 -1.87 8.34 -14.21
N GLU A 247 -3.07 8.91 -14.26
CA GLU A 247 -3.33 10.34 -14.22
C GLU A 247 -2.92 10.94 -12.88
N ALA A 248 -3.26 10.27 -11.77
CA ALA A 248 -2.89 10.70 -10.43
C ALA A 248 -1.37 10.64 -10.22
N LEU A 249 -0.70 9.64 -10.80
CA LEU A 249 0.76 9.54 -10.76
C LEU A 249 1.44 10.67 -11.55
N MET A 250 0.88 11.06 -12.70
CA MET A 250 1.39 12.17 -13.51
C MET A 250 1.19 13.53 -12.84
N GLN A 251 0.11 13.71 -12.08
CA GLN A 251 -0.16 14.92 -11.30
C GLN A 251 0.70 15.04 -10.04
N ALA A 252 1.44 13.99 -9.66
CA ALA A 252 2.35 14.07 -8.53
C ALA A 252 3.48 15.06 -8.84
N GLU A 253 3.67 16.03 -7.94
CA GLU A 253 4.71 17.05 -8.01
C GLU A 253 5.73 16.88 -6.90
N ALA A 254 6.91 17.45 -7.11
CA ALA A 254 7.99 17.43 -6.13
C ALA A 254 7.49 18.03 -4.79
N PRO A 255 7.80 17.39 -3.65
CA PRO A 255 7.46 17.96 -2.36
C PRO A 255 8.11 19.34 -2.21
N PRO A 256 7.40 20.34 -1.67
CA PRO A 256 7.96 21.67 -1.50
C PRO A 256 9.23 21.60 -0.65
N PRO A 257 10.26 22.43 -0.96
CA PRO A 257 11.50 22.42 -0.20
C PRO A 257 11.19 22.67 1.30
N PRO A 258 11.90 21.99 2.22
CA PRO A 258 11.66 22.15 3.64
C PRO A 258 11.81 23.64 3.99
N LYS A 259 10.73 24.24 4.53
CA LYS A 259 10.77 25.63 4.99
C LYS A 259 11.93 25.76 5.98
N PRO A 260 12.85 26.72 5.80
CA PRO A 260 13.93 26.92 6.75
C PRO A 260 13.31 27.14 8.12
N VAL A 261 13.58 26.23 9.04
CA VAL A 261 13.10 26.30 10.41
C VAL A 261 13.68 27.58 10.98
N ALA A 262 12.85 28.59 11.19
CA ALA A 262 13.26 29.82 11.85
C ALA A 262 13.84 29.41 13.20
N ALA A 263 15.16 29.53 13.33
CA ALA A 263 15.88 29.35 14.58
C ALA A 263 15.12 30.16 15.63
N HIS A 264 14.61 29.47 16.66
CA HIS A 264 14.00 30.12 17.79
C HIS A 264 15.08 30.97 18.46
N GLY A 265 15.09 32.25 18.10
CA GLY A 265 15.95 33.26 18.66
C GLY A 265 15.71 33.34 20.15
N SER A 266 16.81 33.20 20.88
CA SER A 266 17.00 33.44 22.30
C SER A 266 16.14 34.57 22.85
N ALA A 267 15.48 34.29 23.97
CA ALA A 267 14.89 35.25 24.87
C ALA A 267 15.88 36.38 25.22
N ALA A 268 15.51 37.61 24.92
CA ALA A 268 16.13 38.80 25.50
C ALA A 268 15.09 39.92 25.65
N ALA A 269 14.72 40.16 26.92
CA ALA A 269 14.35 41.42 27.55
C ALA A 269 13.42 42.40 26.79
N ARG A 270 12.16 42.50 27.23
CA ARG A 270 11.45 43.79 27.31
C ARG A 270 10.66 43.89 28.61
N GLU A 271 11.01 44.93 29.37
CA GLU A 271 10.42 45.33 30.65
C GLU A 271 8.98 45.85 30.52
N PRO A 272 8.19 45.85 31.61
CA PRO A 272 6.80 46.28 31.61
C PRO A 272 6.66 47.76 32.00
N GLN A 273 6.06 48.57 31.13
CA GLN A 273 5.54 49.91 31.51
C GLN A 273 4.01 49.96 31.47
N GLN A 274 3.50 50.54 32.56
CA GLN A 274 2.11 50.60 32.97
C GLN A 274 1.28 51.63 32.20
N ARG A 275 0.01 51.24 31.98
CA ARG A 275 -1.24 52.01 32.17
C ARG A 275 -1.25 53.52 31.87
N GLN A 276 -2.17 53.91 30.96
CA GLN A 276 -3.27 54.84 31.22
C GLN A 276 -4.32 54.67 30.10
N GLN A 277 -5.51 54.17 30.43
CA GLN A 277 -6.78 54.92 30.56
C GLN A 277 -7.28 55.60 29.28
N GLY A 278 -8.46 55.17 28.83
CA GLY A 278 -9.24 55.81 27.76
C GLY A 278 -10.53 55.04 27.51
N ARG A 279 -11.57 55.35 28.30
CA ARG A 279 -12.95 54.86 28.21
C ARG A 279 -13.67 55.60 27.06
N GLN A 280 -14.78 55.02 26.59
CA GLN A 280 -15.75 55.51 25.57
C GLN A 280 -15.38 55.05 24.14
N THR A 281 -16.28 54.52 23.29
CA THR A 281 -17.75 54.59 23.22
C THR A 281 -18.24 53.39 22.41
N GLN A 282 -19.25 52.67 22.91
CA GLN A 282 -20.09 51.79 22.09
C GLN A 282 -20.96 52.66 21.18
N GLN A 283 -20.86 52.48 19.86
CA GLN A 283 -22.00 52.69 18.96
C GLN A 283 -21.81 51.91 17.67
N GLY A 284 -22.89 51.24 17.27
CA GLY A 284 -22.87 50.20 16.26
C GLY A 284 -22.49 50.67 14.86
N ARG A 285 -21.82 49.77 14.14
CA ARG A 285 -21.81 49.79 12.69
C ARG A 285 -21.92 48.35 12.20
N ARG A 286 -23.10 48.01 11.67
CA ARG A 286 -23.32 46.85 10.81
C ARG A 286 -22.21 46.84 9.75
N GLN A 287 -21.32 45.86 9.81
CA GLN A 287 -20.43 45.53 8.69
C GLN A 287 -20.92 44.23 8.08
N GLN A 288 -21.25 44.33 6.79
CA GLN A 288 -21.50 43.21 5.89
C GLN A 288 -20.33 42.20 5.98
N PRO A 289 -20.57 40.90 5.79
CA PRO A 289 -19.49 39.93 5.76
C PRO A 289 -18.61 40.22 4.54
N LYS A 290 -17.41 40.76 4.79
CA LYS A 290 -16.31 40.75 3.83
C LYS A 290 -16.04 39.30 3.45
N GLN A 291 -16.07 39.02 2.16
CA GLN A 291 -15.61 37.77 1.58
C GLN A 291 -14.19 37.50 2.07
N GLY A 292 -14.03 36.39 2.80
CA GLY A 292 -12.73 35.89 3.23
C GLY A 292 -11.90 35.40 2.04
N PRO A 293 -10.58 35.25 2.22
CA PRO A 293 -9.63 35.03 1.14
C PRO A 293 -9.94 33.73 0.40
N GLN A 294 -9.73 33.77 -0.91
CA GLN A 294 -9.85 32.63 -1.82
C GLN A 294 -9.05 31.46 -1.25
N ALA A 295 -9.74 30.36 -0.96
CA ALA A 295 -9.13 29.15 -0.43
C ALA A 295 -8.19 28.57 -1.49
N GLU A 296 -6.89 28.69 -1.22
CA GLU A 296 -5.82 28.14 -2.02
C GLU A 296 -5.95 26.62 -2.17
N ASP A 297 -5.51 26.13 -3.33
CA ASP A 297 -5.48 24.73 -3.74
C ASP A 297 -4.62 23.87 -2.81
N GLY A 298 -5.21 23.40 -1.72
CA GLY A 298 -4.57 22.50 -0.76
C GLY A 298 -5.57 21.68 0.06
N ILE A 299 -5.05 20.85 0.96
CA ILE A 299 -5.80 19.87 1.78
C ILE A 299 -7.01 20.51 2.50
N ALA A 300 -6.87 21.77 2.94
CA ALA A 300 -7.96 22.51 3.58
C ALA A 300 -9.13 22.82 2.62
N GLY A 301 -8.84 23.14 1.35
CA GLY A 301 -9.83 23.34 0.31
C GLY A 301 -10.54 22.03 -0.06
N GLU A 302 -9.81 20.92 -0.08
CA GLU A 302 -10.38 19.59 -0.32
C GLU A 302 -11.29 19.13 0.82
N MET A 303 -10.87 19.34 2.07
CA MET A 303 -11.70 19.09 3.26
C MET A 303 -12.98 19.92 3.25
N LEU A 304 -12.92 21.18 2.82
CA LEU A 304 -14.11 22.04 2.66
C LEU A 304 -15.06 21.52 1.56
N LYS A 305 -14.53 21.00 0.45
CA LYS A 305 -15.34 20.37 -0.61
C LYS A 305 -16.04 19.12 -0.09
N ILE A 306 -15.33 18.25 0.65
CA ILE A 306 -15.91 17.03 1.25
C ILE A 306 -17.02 17.42 2.26
N LEU A 307 -16.77 18.40 3.12
CA LEU A 307 -17.77 18.89 4.07
C LEU A 307 -19.00 19.49 3.37
N ALA A 308 -18.81 20.21 2.26
CA ALA A 308 -19.90 20.74 1.46
C ALA A 308 -20.72 19.63 0.80
N MET A 309 -20.07 18.60 0.25
CA MET A 309 -20.73 17.41 -0.30
C MET A 309 -21.51 16.65 0.77
N GLU A 310 -20.92 16.45 1.96
CA GLU A 310 -21.60 15.77 3.06
C GLU A 310 -22.81 16.58 3.56
N LYS A 311 -22.68 17.91 3.63
CA LYS A 311 -23.79 18.81 3.96
C LYS A 311 -24.91 18.75 2.92
N ALA A 312 -24.58 18.71 1.64
CA ALA A 312 -25.56 18.55 0.56
C ALA A 312 -26.26 17.17 0.64
N ARG A 313 -25.50 16.10 0.91
CA ARG A 313 -26.05 14.75 1.11
C ARG A 313 -27.01 14.71 2.29
N LYS A 314 -26.62 15.31 3.43
CA LYS A 314 -27.47 15.43 4.62
C LYS A 314 -28.72 16.27 4.34
N ALA A 315 -28.61 17.36 3.58
CA ALA A 315 -29.76 18.18 3.20
C ALA A 315 -30.74 17.43 2.29
N ALA A 316 -30.25 16.66 1.31
CA ALA A 316 -31.07 15.81 0.47
C ALA A 316 -31.78 14.70 1.29
N ALA A 317 -31.06 14.05 2.21
CA ALA A 317 -31.65 13.08 3.12
C ALA A 317 -32.72 13.70 4.03
N LEU A 318 -32.49 14.94 4.52
CA LEU A 318 -33.48 15.67 5.32
C LEU A 318 -34.69 16.11 4.50
N ALA A 319 -34.51 16.40 3.21
CA ALA A 319 -35.59 16.77 2.31
C ALA A 319 -36.54 15.59 2.05
N GLY A 320 -36.01 14.36 2.01
CA GLY A 320 -36.81 13.12 1.95
C GLY A 320 -37.30 12.64 3.31
N ALA A 321 -36.67 13.01 4.43
CA ALA A 321 -37.05 12.47 5.73
C ALA A 321 -38.52 12.81 6.11
N PRO A 322 -39.26 11.87 6.74
CA PRO A 322 -40.60 12.15 7.25
C PRO A 322 -40.56 13.34 8.21
N ARG A 323 -41.39 14.35 7.97
CA ARG A 323 -41.50 15.54 8.84
C ARG A 323 -42.21 15.27 10.18
N TRP A 324 -42.62 14.03 10.42
CA TRP A 324 -43.35 13.62 11.62
C TRP A 324 -42.49 12.69 12.49
N HIS A 325 -42.75 12.73 13.78
CA HIS A 325 -42.13 11.79 14.72
C HIS A 325 -42.57 10.35 14.40
N SER A 326 -41.73 9.39 14.80
CA SER A 326 -41.91 7.97 14.51
C SER A 326 -43.22 7.35 15.01
N ARG A 327 -43.94 8.02 15.92
CA ARG A 327 -45.20 7.56 16.52
C ARG A 327 -46.46 8.23 15.94
N ASN A 328 -46.36 9.00 14.86
CA ASN A 328 -47.55 9.60 14.24
C ASN A 328 -48.51 8.50 13.73
N PRO A 329 -49.79 8.48 14.17
CA PRO A 329 -50.76 7.44 13.81
C PRO A 329 -51.42 7.63 12.44
N ALA A 330 -51.13 8.72 11.71
CA ALA A 330 -51.73 8.99 10.40
C ALA A 330 -51.46 7.87 9.37
N ARG A 331 -52.51 7.42 8.69
CA ARG A 331 -52.46 6.42 7.61
C ARG A 331 -53.06 7.01 6.34
N PHE A 332 -52.39 6.78 5.21
CA PHE A 332 -52.90 7.18 3.91
C PHE A 332 -53.52 5.98 3.21
N VAL A 333 -54.64 6.21 2.54
CA VAL A 333 -55.38 5.18 1.80
C VAL A 333 -55.42 5.60 0.34
N ARG A 334 -54.81 4.81 -0.56
CA ARG A 334 -54.95 5.01 -2.00
C ARG A 334 -56.08 4.14 -2.52
N GLN A 335 -57.10 4.76 -3.08
CA GLN A 335 -58.16 4.06 -3.82
C GLN A 335 -57.76 3.98 -5.30
N HIS A 336 -57.85 2.79 -5.88
CA HIS A 336 -57.62 2.56 -7.30
C HIS A 336 -58.96 2.53 -8.06
N ALA A 337 -58.95 2.94 -9.32
CA ALA A 337 -60.17 3.17 -10.12
C ALA A 337 -60.95 1.88 -10.46
N GLU A 338 -60.30 0.72 -10.49
CA GLU A 338 -60.95 -0.59 -10.61
C GLU A 338 -60.88 -1.32 -9.27
N HIS A 339 -61.96 -2.04 -8.91
CA HIS A 339 -62.30 -2.74 -7.64
C HIS A 339 -61.21 -3.61 -6.98
N SER A 340 -60.02 -3.05 -6.79
CA SER A 340 -58.88 -3.62 -6.10
C SER A 340 -58.85 -3.10 -4.66
N ARG A 341 -58.35 -3.94 -3.75
CA ARG A 341 -58.33 -3.63 -2.32
C ARG A 341 -57.53 -2.34 -2.07
N PRO A 342 -58.04 -1.42 -1.23
CA PRO A 342 -57.31 -0.18 -0.93
C PRO A 342 -55.96 -0.50 -0.28
N VAL A 343 -54.91 0.16 -0.75
CA VAL A 343 -53.55 0.01 -0.18
C VAL A 343 -53.40 0.99 0.97
N PHE A 344 -53.12 0.46 2.17
CA PHE A 344 -52.84 1.24 3.36
C PHE A 344 -51.36 1.54 3.45
N LEU A 345 -51.00 2.82 3.35
CA LEU A 345 -49.63 3.28 3.49
C LEU A 345 -49.45 3.89 4.88
N ALA A 346 -48.61 3.25 5.68
CA ALA A 346 -48.11 3.85 6.90
C ALA A 346 -46.94 4.78 6.53
N LYS A 347 -47.15 6.10 6.61
CA LYS A 347 -46.11 7.14 6.51
C LYS A 347 -45.40 7.27 5.13
N PRO A 348 -46.12 7.41 4.00
CA PRO A 348 -45.48 7.70 2.71
C PRO A 348 -44.87 9.11 2.71
N GLN A 349 -43.75 9.31 2.02
CA GLN A 349 -43.27 10.67 1.72
C GLN A 349 -44.19 11.32 0.69
N VAL A 350 -44.37 12.65 0.77
CA VAL A 350 -45.25 13.38 -0.18
C VAL A 350 -44.75 13.24 -1.62
N SER A 351 -43.43 13.13 -1.80
CA SER A 351 -42.75 12.87 -3.08
C SER A 351 -42.97 11.45 -3.63
N GLU A 352 -43.32 10.48 -2.79
CA GLU A 352 -43.51 9.06 -3.18
C GLU A 352 -44.95 8.77 -3.62
N LEU A 353 -45.89 9.68 -3.36
CA LEU A 353 -47.32 9.51 -3.71
C LEU A 353 -47.59 9.27 -5.21
N PRO A 354 -46.84 9.87 -6.17
CA PRO A 354 -47.04 9.62 -7.60
C PRO A 354 -46.49 8.26 -8.10
N GLU A 355 -45.40 7.76 -7.52
CA GLU A 355 -44.61 6.62 -8.04
C GLU A 355 -44.75 5.33 -7.22
N LEU A 356 -45.87 5.13 -6.52
CA LEU A 356 -46.13 3.90 -5.78
C LEU A 356 -46.40 2.74 -6.73
N HIS A 357 -45.35 1.97 -7.02
CA HIS A 357 -45.42 0.70 -7.73
C HIS A 357 -46.13 -0.34 -6.86
N VAL A 358 -46.95 -1.17 -7.50
CA VAL A 358 -47.64 -2.30 -6.86
C VAL A 358 -46.61 -3.19 -6.17
N HIS A 359 -46.88 -3.54 -4.92
CA HIS A 359 -46.06 -4.39 -4.05
C HIS A 359 -45.40 -5.55 -4.82
N VAL A 360 -44.11 -5.44 -5.16
CA VAL A 360 -43.32 -6.56 -5.67
C VAL A 360 -42.75 -7.29 -4.44
N PRO A 361 -43.10 -8.56 -4.20
CA PRO A 361 -42.47 -9.32 -3.13
C PRO A 361 -41.06 -9.74 -3.54
N ALA A 362 -40.17 -9.73 -2.54
CA ALA A 362 -38.81 -10.25 -2.51
C ALA A 362 -37.73 -9.43 -3.24
N THR A 363 -36.72 -9.05 -2.45
CA THR A 363 -35.37 -8.71 -2.87
C THR A 363 -34.87 -9.82 -3.81
N LYS A 364 -34.90 -9.59 -5.12
CA LYS A 364 -34.06 -10.37 -6.03
C LYS A 364 -32.64 -10.09 -5.58
N ALA A 365 -31.99 -11.08 -4.96
CA ALA A 365 -30.57 -11.02 -4.70
C ALA A 365 -29.90 -10.71 -6.03
N ILE A 366 -29.36 -9.49 -6.15
CA ILE A 366 -28.47 -9.17 -7.25
C ILE A 366 -27.27 -10.09 -7.03
N ALA A 367 -27.06 -11.05 -7.93
CA ALA A 367 -25.79 -11.72 -8.00
C ALA A 367 -24.77 -10.64 -8.34
N VAL A 368 -24.05 -10.17 -7.33
CA VAL A 368 -22.89 -9.31 -7.51
C VAL A 368 -21.78 -10.23 -7.98
N ASP A 369 -21.84 -10.63 -9.25
CA ASP A 369 -20.66 -11.12 -9.95
C ASP A 369 -19.71 -9.93 -10.07
N GLY A 370 -18.66 -9.96 -9.27
CA GLY A 370 -17.54 -9.02 -9.34
C GLY A 370 -17.96 -7.56 -9.32
N ALA A 371 -18.42 -7.04 -8.17
CA ALA A 371 -18.33 -5.61 -7.96
C ALA A 371 -16.84 -5.24 -8.05
N GLU A 372 -16.44 -4.63 -9.16
CA GLU A 372 -15.27 -3.78 -9.19
C GLU A 372 -15.44 -2.78 -8.04
N VAL A 373 -14.70 -3.04 -6.96
CA VAL A 373 -14.53 -2.08 -5.88
C VAL A 373 -14.07 -0.80 -6.56
N ALA A 374 -14.86 0.27 -6.42
CA ALA A 374 -14.53 1.59 -6.94
C ALA A 374 -13.05 1.89 -6.67
N PRO A 375 -12.32 2.51 -7.61
CA PRO A 375 -10.90 2.77 -7.46
C PRO A 375 -10.71 3.52 -6.14
N GLY A 376 -10.12 2.84 -5.16
CA GLY A 376 -9.75 3.48 -3.91
C GLY A 376 -8.83 4.63 -4.27
N SER A 377 -9.17 5.83 -3.81
CA SER A 377 -8.29 6.99 -3.86
C SER A 377 -6.86 6.57 -3.50
N SER A 378 -5.89 6.96 -4.33
CA SER A 378 -4.47 6.62 -4.20
C SER A 378 -4.01 6.56 -2.75
N GLN A 379 -3.54 5.39 -2.33
CA GLN A 379 -3.21 5.03 -0.94
C GLN A 379 -1.90 5.65 -0.45
N LEU A 380 -1.14 6.30 -1.33
CA LEU A 380 0.22 6.80 -1.09
C LEU A 380 0.20 8.33 -0.92
N GLY A 381 0.99 8.82 0.04
CA GLY A 381 1.18 10.26 0.22
C GLY A 381 1.87 10.94 -0.98
N PRO A 382 1.74 12.28 -1.12
CA PRO A 382 2.17 13.01 -2.32
C PRO A 382 3.67 12.88 -2.61
N ALA A 383 4.51 12.87 -1.57
CA ALA A 383 5.96 12.71 -1.72
C ALA A 383 6.35 11.33 -2.26
N LEU A 384 5.64 10.27 -1.86
CA LEU A 384 5.88 8.91 -2.38
C LEU A 384 5.31 8.74 -3.78
N MET A 385 4.17 9.35 -4.07
CA MET A 385 3.63 9.42 -5.44
C MET A 385 4.63 10.07 -6.39
N TRP A 386 5.29 11.15 -5.96
CA TRP A 386 6.36 11.79 -6.73
C TRP A 386 7.56 10.86 -6.95
N ARG A 387 8.06 10.20 -5.89
CA ARG A 387 9.18 9.24 -6.03
C ARG A 387 8.82 8.06 -6.94
N LEU A 388 7.59 7.53 -6.80
CA LEU A 388 7.09 6.47 -7.66
C LEU A 388 6.99 6.92 -9.11
N ARG A 389 6.59 8.17 -9.38
CA ARG A 389 6.59 8.75 -10.71
C ARG A 389 8.01 8.78 -11.30
N GLN A 390 8.99 9.30 -10.55
CA GLN A 390 10.40 9.33 -10.99
C GLN A 390 10.93 7.94 -11.32
N TRP A 391 10.69 6.97 -10.43
CA TRP A 391 11.07 5.59 -10.66
C TRP A 391 10.35 4.96 -11.87
N THR A 392 9.07 5.28 -12.07
CA THR A 392 8.28 4.81 -13.23
C THR A 392 8.85 5.37 -14.54
N ASP A 393 9.26 6.64 -14.54
CA ASP A 393 9.91 7.28 -15.67
C ASP A 393 11.24 6.59 -16.00
N GLU A 394 12.06 6.31 -15.00
CA GLU A 394 13.30 5.54 -15.15
C GLU A 394 13.05 4.13 -15.66
N LEU A 395 11.99 3.46 -15.21
CA LEU A 395 11.65 2.10 -15.61
C LEU A 395 11.22 2.02 -17.08
N CYS A 396 10.48 3.03 -17.53
CA CYS A 396 10.06 3.14 -18.93
C CYS A 396 11.23 3.53 -19.86
N ASN A 397 12.10 4.44 -19.40
CA ASN A 397 13.21 4.96 -20.21
C ASN A 397 14.42 4.02 -20.22
N GLY A 398 14.67 3.30 -19.13
CA GLY A 398 15.86 2.46 -18.92
C GLY A 398 15.71 1.02 -19.41
N ASP A 399 14.86 0.79 -20.42
CA ASP A 399 14.54 -0.51 -21.05
C ASP A 399 14.01 -1.63 -20.12
N GLY A 400 13.96 -1.44 -18.80
CA GLY A 400 13.50 -2.44 -17.84
C GLY A 400 12.08 -2.93 -18.11
N TYR A 401 11.13 -2.00 -18.31
CA TYR A 401 9.75 -2.36 -18.70
C TYR A 401 9.70 -3.08 -20.05
N ASN A 402 10.40 -2.57 -21.06
CA ASN A 402 10.39 -3.14 -22.41
C ASN A 402 10.99 -4.55 -22.44
N ALA A 403 12.10 -4.76 -21.73
CA ALA A 403 12.76 -6.06 -21.59
C ALA A 403 11.84 -7.07 -20.91
N LEU A 404 11.20 -6.69 -19.79
CA LEU A 404 10.21 -7.51 -19.10
C LEU A 404 9.04 -7.89 -20.00
N MET A 405 8.41 -6.89 -20.63
CA MET A 405 7.23 -7.11 -21.48
C MET A 405 7.55 -7.96 -22.70
N LYS A 406 8.74 -7.81 -23.31
CA LYS A 406 9.17 -8.64 -24.43
C LYS A 406 9.27 -10.12 -24.05
N VAL A 407 9.75 -10.43 -22.86
CA VAL A 407 9.83 -11.81 -22.37
C VAL A 407 8.44 -12.35 -22.05
N LEU A 408 7.63 -11.61 -21.30
CA LEU A 408 6.29 -12.04 -20.89
C LEU A 408 5.33 -12.19 -22.07
N MET A 409 5.36 -11.27 -23.04
CA MET A 409 4.52 -11.36 -24.24
C MET A 409 4.89 -12.59 -25.08
N LYS A 410 6.19 -12.91 -25.21
CA LYS A 410 6.64 -14.13 -25.88
C LYS A 410 6.17 -15.40 -25.16
N GLU A 411 6.05 -15.37 -23.84
CA GLU A 411 5.52 -16.52 -23.07
C GLU A 411 3.99 -16.59 -23.07
N ALA A 412 3.32 -15.47 -23.34
CA ALA A 412 1.88 -15.36 -23.52
C ALA A 412 1.42 -15.68 -24.96
N GLU A 413 2.32 -15.66 -25.96
CA GLU A 413 2.00 -16.00 -27.35
C GLU A 413 1.36 -17.40 -27.44
N PRO A 414 0.18 -17.54 -28.10
CA PRO A 414 -0.48 -18.82 -28.25
C PRO A 414 0.29 -19.72 -29.22
N GLY A 415 1.19 -20.55 -28.68
CA GLY A 415 1.77 -21.69 -29.39
C GLY A 415 0.84 -22.90 -29.34
N ILE A 416 1.11 -23.91 -30.18
CA ILE A 416 0.37 -25.19 -30.17
C ILE A 416 0.48 -25.81 -28.77
N GLY A 417 -0.59 -25.67 -27.98
CA GLY A 417 -0.72 -26.23 -26.63
C GLY A 417 -0.37 -25.28 -25.48
N ILE A 418 -1.28 -24.34 -25.21
CA ILE A 418 -1.46 -23.58 -23.94
C ILE A 418 -0.39 -22.49 -23.70
N SER A 419 -0.82 -21.25 -23.48
CA SER A 419 0.01 -20.16 -22.92
C SER A 419 0.85 -20.69 -21.76
N ARG A 420 2.16 -20.38 -21.71
CA ARG A 420 3.01 -20.81 -20.59
C ARG A 420 2.69 -20.07 -19.30
N LEU A 421 2.10 -18.88 -19.41
CA LEU A 421 1.60 -18.12 -18.26
C LEU A 421 0.32 -18.76 -17.74
N ALA A 422 0.23 -18.87 -16.41
CA ALA A 422 -1.02 -19.21 -15.76
C ALA A 422 -2.06 -18.10 -15.95
N ALA A 423 -3.35 -18.44 -15.88
CA ALA A 423 -4.45 -17.48 -15.99
C ALA A 423 -4.32 -16.22 -15.09
N PRO A 424 -3.95 -16.32 -13.79
CA PRO A 424 -3.76 -15.13 -12.96
C PRO A 424 -2.59 -14.25 -13.44
N ASP A 425 -1.51 -14.86 -13.92
CA ASP A 425 -0.34 -14.12 -14.43
C ASP A 425 -0.69 -13.37 -15.71
N PHE A 426 -1.49 -13.98 -16.58
CA PHE A 426 -1.99 -13.31 -17.79
C PHE A 426 -2.88 -12.10 -17.45
N ALA A 427 -3.78 -12.24 -16.47
CA ALA A 427 -4.61 -11.12 -16.02
C ALA A 427 -3.75 -9.97 -15.44
N ARG A 428 -2.70 -10.30 -14.68
CA ARG A 428 -1.74 -9.32 -14.15
C ARG A 428 -0.93 -8.65 -15.25
N LEU A 429 -0.49 -9.41 -16.25
CA LEU A 429 0.18 -8.90 -17.44
C LEU A 429 -0.66 -7.83 -18.13
N MET A 430 -1.94 -8.13 -18.36
CA MET A 430 -2.86 -7.19 -19.00
C MET A 430 -3.11 -5.93 -18.16
N ARG A 431 -3.21 -6.05 -16.83
CA ARG A 431 -3.36 -4.90 -15.92
C ARG A 431 -2.12 -4.00 -15.93
N VAL A 432 -0.93 -4.59 -15.84
CA VAL A 432 0.34 -3.85 -15.90
C VAL A 432 0.51 -3.19 -17.27
N ALA A 433 0.29 -3.91 -18.36
CA ALA A 433 0.37 -3.37 -19.72
C ALA A 433 -0.60 -2.18 -19.92
N ARG A 434 -1.85 -2.32 -19.44
CA ARG A 434 -2.84 -1.23 -19.48
C ARG A 434 -2.35 0.00 -18.71
N PHE A 435 -1.85 -0.20 -17.49
CA PHE A 435 -1.35 0.90 -16.65
C PHE A 435 -0.22 1.67 -17.36
N PHE A 436 0.82 0.98 -17.81
CA PHE A 436 1.98 1.63 -18.44
C PHE A 436 1.64 2.26 -19.80
N THR A 437 0.74 1.65 -20.59
CA THR A 437 0.28 2.24 -21.85
C THR A 437 -0.52 3.52 -21.60
N ALA A 438 -1.41 3.52 -20.59
CA ALA A 438 -2.15 4.71 -20.20
C ALA A 438 -1.21 5.80 -19.66
N TYR A 439 -0.24 5.43 -18.81
CA TYR A 439 0.77 6.34 -18.29
C TYR A 439 1.58 7.02 -19.40
N ALA A 440 2.10 6.23 -20.36
CA ALA A 440 2.83 6.75 -21.50
C ALA A 440 1.98 7.73 -22.34
N ARG A 441 0.70 7.43 -22.53
CA ARG A 441 -0.23 8.32 -23.25
C ARG A 441 -0.47 9.63 -22.51
N VAL A 442 -0.74 9.58 -21.20
CA VAL A 442 -0.94 10.80 -20.39
C VAL A 442 0.33 11.65 -20.38
N LYS A 443 1.50 11.02 -20.30
CA LYS A 443 2.80 11.70 -20.38
C LYS A 443 3.03 12.41 -21.71
N GLN A 444 2.72 11.76 -22.83
CA GLN A 444 2.81 12.38 -24.16
C GLN A 444 1.90 13.60 -24.27
N VAL A 445 0.64 13.49 -23.87
CA VAL A 445 -0.33 14.59 -23.89
C VAL A 445 0.16 15.76 -23.02
N SER A 446 0.70 15.49 -21.82
CA SER A 446 1.26 16.54 -20.95
C SER A 446 2.43 17.26 -21.63
N THR A 447 3.33 16.51 -22.28
CA THR A 447 4.52 17.08 -22.93
C THR A 447 4.13 17.91 -24.16
N GLU A 448 3.15 17.46 -24.95
CA GLU A 448 2.59 18.24 -26.05
C GLU A 448 1.91 19.53 -25.56
N LEU A 449 1.18 19.45 -24.45
CA LEU A 449 0.56 20.62 -23.82
C LEU A 449 1.62 21.63 -23.39
N ASP A 450 2.70 21.17 -22.75
CA ASP A 450 3.82 21.99 -22.30
C ASP A 450 4.56 22.66 -23.47
N HIS A 451 4.73 21.94 -24.58
CA HIS A 451 5.29 22.52 -25.81
C HIS A 451 4.37 23.60 -26.40
N LEU A 452 3.06 23.38 -26.39
CA LEU A 452 2.08 24.38 -26.87
C LEU A 452 2.03 25.59 -25.96
N THR A 453 2.03 25.44 -24.63
CA THR A 453 2.11 26.57 -23.70
C THR A 453 3.42 27.32 -23.86
N HIS A 454 4.55 26.63 -24.04
CA HIS A 454 5.83 27.28 -24.30
C HIS A 454 5.83 28.06 -25.62
N LEU A 455 5.25 27.50 -26.69
CA LEU A 455 5.07 28.20 -27.98
C LEU A 455 4.13 29.41 -27.84
N MET A 456 3.04 29.30 -27.08
CA MET A 456 2.13 30.42 -26.80
C MET A 456 2.80 31.49 -25.93
N CYS A 457 3.59 31.11 -24.93
CA CYS A 457 4.38 32.04 -24.13
C CYS A 457 5.43 32.75 -25.00
N MET A 458 6.11 32.05 -25.91
CA MET A 458 7.03 32.68 -26.86
C MET A 458 6.30 33.60 -27.85
N ALA A 459 5.14 33.21 -28.38
CA ALA A 459 4.33 34.08 -29.24
C ALA A 459 3.84 35.34 -28.51
N ASN A 460 3.48 35.23 -27.24
CA ASN A 460 3.10 36.35 -26.38
C ASN A 460 4.32 37.25 -26.03
N PHE A 461 5.51 36.66 -25.87
CA PHE A 461 6.76 37.42 -25.67
C PHE A 461 7.15 38.21 -26.94
N PHE A 462 6.99 37.61 -28.12
CA PHE A 462 7.26 38.27 -29.41
C PHE A 462 6.24 39.38 -29.74
N THR A 463 4.98 39.21 -29.36
CA THR A 463 3.95 40.28 -29.54
C THR A 463 4.09 41.42 -28.53
N ALA A 464 4.61 41.16 -27.32
CA ALA A 464 4.90 42.21 -26.33
C ALA A 464 6.16 43.04 -26.62
N HIS A 465 7.11 42.53 -27.42
CA HIS A 465 8.39 43.20 -27.71
C HIS A 465 8.58 43.71 -29.15
N MET A 466 7.56 43.68 -30.01
CA MET A 466 7.59 44.45 -31.26
C MET A 466 7.01 45.87 -31.05
N PRO A 467 7.82 46.95 -31.10
CA PRO A 467 7.27 48.29 -31.21
C PRO A 467 6.67 48.46 -32.61
N MET A 468 5.34 48.54 -32.71
CA MET A 468 4.68 49.11 -33.89
C MET A 468 5.15 50.57 -34.05
N LYS A 469 6.22 50.78 -34.82
CA LYS A 469 6.43 52.06 -35.51
C LYS A 469 5.57 52.05 -36.76
N LEU A 470 4.29 52.43 -36.60
CA LEU A 470 3.49 52.94 -37.70
C LEU A 470 4.12 54.26 -38.14
N VAL A 471 4.87 54.20 -39.24
CA VAL A 471 5.30 55.37 -40.01
C VAL A 471 4.05 55.95 -40.67
N SER A 472 3.54 57.03 -40.11
CA SER A 472 2.58 57.91 -40.77
C SER A 472 3.35 59.01 -41.49
N THR A 473 3.42 58.94 -42.81
CA THR A 473 3.72 60.07 -43.69
C THR A 473 2.98 59.87 -45.01
N ALA A 474 1.80 60.48 -45.11
CA ALA A 474 1.29 61.24 -46.26
C ALA A 474 0.00 61.94 -45.84
#